data_AF-A0AAJ1QHX1-F1
#
_entry.id   AF-A0AAJ1QHX1-F1
#
_cell.length_a   1.000
_cell.length_b   1.000
_cell.length_c   1.000
_cell.angle_alpha   90.00
_cell.angle_beta   90.00
_cell.angle_gamma   90.00
#
_symmetry.space_group_name_H-M   'P 1'
#
loop_
_entity.id
_entity.type
_entity.pdbx_description
1 polymer ?
#
loop_
_entity_poly.entity_id
_entity_poly.type
_entity_poly.pdbx_seq_one_letter_code
_entity_poly.pdbx_strand_id
1 'polypeptide(L)'
;MQTLRDITKLFPNPTEQIELNPSFEFTNDKTIEHEYVEPYAIPENVEIFKKLQQMNKVGLVVPVDEEHMYFAAMNGKSCKLTALGFHYWRLVKDKRI
;
A
#
# COMPACT_ATOMS: atom_id res chain seq x y z
N MET A 1 1.61 -10.36 12.69
CA MET A 1 1.89 -11.47 11.75
C MET A 1 0.83 -11.66 10.65
N GLN A 2 -0.41 -11.16 10.79
CA GLN A 2 -1.45 -11.31 9.75
C GLN A 2 -1.13 -10.52 8.46
N THR A 3 -0.62 -9.28 8.57
CA THR A 3 -0.30 -8.40 7.44
C THR A 3 0.67 -9.05 6.45
N LEU A 4 1.70 -9.75 6.94
CA LEU A 4 2.67 -10.44 6.09
C LEU A 4 2.03 -11.56 5.25
N ARG A 5 1.07 -12.30 5.82
CA ARG A 5 0.36 -13.37 5.08
C ARG A 5 -0.52 -12.84 3.97
N ASP A 6 -0.90 -11.56 4.02
CA ASP A 6 -1.66 -10.90 2.97
C ASP A 6 -0.78 -10.39 1.82
N ILE A 7 0.57 -10.44 1.92
CA ILE A 7 1.48 -9.92 0.88
C ILE A 7 1.24 -10.53 -0.50
N THR A 8 0.90 -11.82 -0.56
CA THR A 8 0.60 -12.53 -1.83
C THR A 8 -0.81 -12.29 -2.35
N LYS A 9 -1.70 -11.76 -1.50
CA LYS A 9 -3.04 -11.32 -1.90
C LYS A 9 -3.01 -9.89 -2.44
N LEU A 10 -2.24 -9.02 -1.79
CA LEU A 10 -2.05 -7.63 -2.19
C LEU A 10 -1.21 -7.52 -3.47
N PHE A 11 -0.19 -8.35 -3.61
CA PHE A 11 0.64 -8.46 -4.82
C PHE A 11 0.49 -9.86 -5.41
N PRO A 12 -0.51 -10.13 -6.27
CA PRO A 12 -0.66 -11.45 -6.91
C PRO A 12 0.59 -11.87 -7.71
N ASN A 13 1.25 -10.90 -8.36
CA ASN A 13 2.57 -11.07 -8.94
C ASN A 13 3.60 -10.21 -8.17
N PRO A 14 4.78 -10.75 -7.82
CA PRO A 14 5.75 -10.01 -7.03
C PRO A 14 6.45 -8.85 -7.76
N THR A 15 6.26 -8.71 -9.07
CA THR A 15 6.75 -7.56 -9.86
C THR A 15 5.68 -6.53 -10.20
N GLU A 16 4.42 -6.77 -9.79
CA GLU A 16 3.34 -5.80 -9.98
C GLU A 16 3.51 -4.57 -9.11
N GLN A 17 2.96 -3.46 -9.58
CA GLN A 17 2.78 -2.24 -8.80
C GLN A 17 1.28 -2.10 -8.48
N ILE A 18 0.98 -1.63 -7.28
CA ILE A 18 -0.39 -1.26 -6.89
C ILE A 18 -0.54 0.22 -7.16
N GLU A 19 -1.41 0.56 -8.11
CA GLU A 19 -1.83 1.94 -8.36
C GLU A 19 -2.62 2.45 -7.14
N LEU A 20 -2.21 3.60 -6.63
CA LEU A 20 -2.85 4.29 -5.53
C LEU A 20 -3.52 5.55 -6.08
N ASN A 21 -4.45 6.08 -5.30
CA ASN A 21 -5.08 7.37 -5.58
C ASN A 21 -5.58 7.96 -4.24
N PRO A 22 -6.09 9.20 -4.23
CA PRO A 22 -6.51 9.86 -3.00
C PRO A 22 -7.55 9.08 -2.16
N SER A 23 -8.27 8.11 -2.73
CA SER A 23 -9.24 7.30 -1.96
C SER A 23 -8.61 6.30 -0.99
N PHE A 24 -7.29 6.09 -1.06
CA PHE A 24 -6.56 5.22 -0.14
C PHE A 24 -6.21 5.93 1.18
N GLU A 25 -6.14 7.26 1.19
CA GLU A 25 -5.76 8.03 2.37
C GLU A 25 -7.00 8.34 3.22
N PHE A 26 -6.98 7.93 4.49
CA PHE A 26 -8.15 8.02 5.37
C PHE A 26 -8.50 9.46 5.73
N THR A 27 -7.52 10.36 5.69
CA THR A 27 -7.79 11.76 5.95
C THR A 27 -8.55 12.39 4.80
N ASN A 28 -8.49 11.88 3.56
CA ASN A 28 -9.14 12.48 2.39
C ASN A 28 -10.68 12.34 2.39
N ASP A 29 -11.33 12.92 3.39
CA ASP A 29 -12.75 12.84 3.72
C ASP A 29 -13.29 14.25 3.99
N LYS A 30 -14.50 14.55 3.48
CA LYS A 30 -15.14 15.88 3.63
C LYS A 30 -15.45 16.27 5.07
N THR A 31 -15.46 15.31 5.99
CA THR A 31 -15.78 15.51 7.41
C THR A 31 -14.58 15.93 8.24
N ILE A 32 -13.35 15.89 7.68
CA ILE A 32 -12.12 16.30 8.35
C ILE A 32 -11.73 17.70 7.84
N GLU A 33 -11.46 18.63 8.76
CA GLU A 33 -11.04 20.00 8.40
C GLU A 33 -9.60 20.03 7.84
N HIS A 34 -9.46 19.80 6.53
CA HIS A 34 -8.27 20.10 5.71
C HIS A 34 -8.61 20.09 4.21
N GLU A 35 -7.63 20.35 3.35
CA GLU A 35 -7.78 20.23 1.89
C GLU A 35 -7.97 18.77 1.47
N TYR A 36 -9.05 18.47 0.76
CA TYR A 36 -9.39 17.15 0.22
C TYR A 36 -9.46 17.18 -1.31
N VAL A 37 -9.28 16.03 -1.95
CA VAL A 37 -9.26 15.87 -3.41
C VAL A 37 -10.04 14.63 -3.83
N GLU A 38 -10.85 14.70 -4.88
CA GLU A 38 -11.53 13.50 -5.41
C GLU A 38 -10.54 12.54 -6.12
N PRO A 39 -10.70 11.21 -5.98
CA PRO A 39 -11.75 10.52 -5.22
C PRO A 39 -11.50 10.52 -3.70
N TYR A 40 -12.56 10.70 -2.91
CA TYR A 40 -12.50 10.65 -1.44
C TYR A 40 -12.17 9.26 -0.90
N ALA A 41 -11.77 9.21 0.37
CA ALA A 41 -11.47 8.01 1.11
C ALA A 41 -12.57 6.95 0.93
N ILE A 42 -12.19 5.78 0.44
CA ILE A 42 -13.05 4.59 0.32
C ILE A 42 -12.61 3.61 1.41
N PRO A 43 -13.51 3.15 2.31
CA PRO A 43 -13.13 2.30 3.44
C PRO A 43 -12.30 1.07 3.06
N GLU A 44 -12.62 0.41 1.96
CA GLU A 44 -11.89 -0.76 1.47
C GLU A 44 -10.46 -0.42 1.05
N ASN A 45 -10.27 0.72 0.36
CA ASN A 45 -8.96 1.19 -0.07
C ASN A 45 -8.12 1.65 1.13
N VAL A 46 -8.73 2.31 2.11
CA VAL A 46 -8.09 2.70 3.36
C VAL A 46 -7.55 1.48 4.12
N GLU A 47 -8.30 0.40 4.21
CA GLU A 47 -7.85 -0.83 4.88
C GLU A 47 -6.70 -1.52 4.12
N ILE A 48 -6.73 -1.52 2.79
CA ILE A 48 -5.58 -1.95 1.97
C ILE A 48 -4.37 -1.05 2.24
N PHE A 49 -4.57 0.27 2.25
CA PHE A 49 -3.48 1.23 2.43
C PHE A 49 -2.79 1.11 3.77
N LYS A 50 -3.55 0.94 4.86
CA LYS A 50 -2.99 0.70 6.21
C LYS A 50 -2.06 -0.52 6.22
N LYS A 51 -2.41 -1.59 5.51
CA LYS A 51 -1.54 -2.78 5.37
C LYS A 51 -0.27 -2.45 4.58
N LEU A 52 -0.40 -1.74 3.47
CA LEU A 52 0.75 -1.30 2.65
C LEU A 52 1.68 -0.37 3.43
N GLN A 53 1.14 0.58 4.20
CA GLN A 53 1.92 1.45 5.09
C GLN A 53 2.63 0.66 6.19
N GLN A 54 1.99 -0.35 6.79
CA GLN A 54 2.65 -1.25 7.75
C GLN A 54 3.81 -2.02 7.11
N MET A 55 3.64 -2.51 5.87
CA MET A 55 4.70 -3.17 5.11
C MET A 55 5.82 -2.20 4.73
N ASN A 56 5.51 -0.95 4.40
CA ASN A 56 6.48 0.09 4.10
C ASN A 56 7.34 0.45 5.32
N LYS A 57 6.74 0.56 6.51
CA LYS A 57 7.47 0.81 7.78
C LYS A 57 8.56 -0.22 8.08
N VAL A 58 8.41 -1.46 7.59
CA VAL A 58 9.40 -2.53 7.75
C VAL A 58 10.20 -2.81 6.47
N GLY A 59 10.09 -1.95 5.47
CA GLY A 59 10.87 -2.01 4.23
C GLY A 59 10.46 -3.10 3.24
N LEU A 60 9.24 -3.67 3.35
CA LEU A 60 8.74 -4.67 2.39
C LEU A 60 8.12 -4.02 1.15
N VAL A 61 7.50 -2.85 1.30
CA VAL A 61 6.87 -2.09 0.22
C VAL A 61 7.53 -0.71 0.15
N VAL A 62 7.64 -0.14 -1.05
CA VAL A 62 8.16 1.20 -1.29
C VAL A 62 7.25 1.94 -2.28
N PRO A 63 7.00 3.25 -2.10
CA PRO A 63 6.38 4.07 -3.14
C PRO A 63 7.23 4.09 -4.42
N VAL A 64 6.59 4.38 -5.56
CA VAL A 64 7.23 4.60 -6.85
C VAL A 64 7.06 6.06 -7.22
N ASP A 65 8.16 6.68 -7.66
CA ASP A 65 8.23 8.11 -8.04
C ASP A 65 7.82 9.09 -6.93
N GLU A 66 7.81 8.63 -5.67
CA GLU A 66 7.50 9.40 -4.47
C GLU A 66 8.35 8.93 -3.29
N GLU A 67 8.53 9.80 -2.29
CA GLU A 67 9.32 9.49 -1.10
C GLU A 67 8.50 8.80 -0.01
N HIS A 68 7.22 9.18 0.11
CA HIS A 68 6.34 8.70 1.17
C HIS A 68 5.06 8.08 0.59
N MET A 69 4.56 7.03 1.24
CA MET A 69 3.32 6.36 0.83
C MET A 69 2.15 7.35 0.74
N TYR A 70 2.06 8.30 1.67
CA TYR A 70 1.04 9.36 1.65
C TYR A 70 1.03 10.12 0.31
N PHE A 71 2.19 10.62 -0.14
CA PHE A 71 2.29 11.33 -1.41
C PHE A 71 2.02 10.42 -2.60
N ALA A 72 2.42 9.14 -2.52
CA ALA A 72 2.08 8.17 -3.55
C ALA A 72 0.56 8.00 -3.70
N ALA A 73 -0.21 7.97 -2.61
CA ALA A 73 -1.66 7.95 -2.69
C ALA A 73 -2.24 9.28 -3.18
N MET A 74 -1.88 10.39 -2.54
CA MET A 74 -2.47 11.71 -2.83
C MET A 74 -2.15 12.22 -4.25
N ASN A 75 -1.00 11.84 -4.81
CA ASN A 75 -0.59 12.23 -6.16
C ASN A 75 -0.92 11.19 -7.24
N GLY A 76 -1.68 10.13 -6.90
CA GLY A 76 -2.10 9.11 -7.87
C GLY A 76 -0.93 8.32 -8.46
N LYS A 77 0.05 7.98 -7.63
CA LYS A 77 1.21 7.15 -7.98
C LYS A 77 0.99 5.72 -7.51
N SER A 78 2.04 4.91 -7.54
CA SER A 78 1.95 3.50 -7.19
C SER A 78 2.92 3.14 -6.06
N CYS A 79 2.81 1.90 -5.59
CA CYS A 79 3.79 1.28 -4.72
C CYS A 79 4.15 -0.13 -5.20
N LYS A 80 5.31 -0.63 -4.80
CA LYS A 80 5.81 -1.95 -5.21
C LYS A 80 6.55 -2.66 -4.08
N LEU A 81 6.74 -3.97 -4.25
CA LEU A 81 7.63 -4.73 -3.38
C LEU A 81 9.09 -4.25 -3.53
N THR A 82 9.79 -4.20 -2.41
CA THR A 82 11.26 -4.08 -2.41
C THR A 82 11.89 -5.46 -2.68
N ALA A 83 13.22 -5.52 -2.78
CA ALA A 83 13.92 -6.81 -2.82
C ALA A 83 13.64 -7.68 -1.56
N LEU A 84 13.52 -7.04 -0.38
CA LEU A 84 13.13 -7.72 0.86
C LEU A 84 11.66 -8.18 0.79
N GLY A 85 10.77 -7.31 0.31
CA GLY A 85 9.37 -7.64 0.05
C GLY A 85 9.20 -8.85 -0.85
N PHE A 86 9.95 -8.89 -1.96
CA PHE A 86 9.97 -10.00 -2.90
C PHE A 86 10.43 -11.30 -2.23
N HIS A 87 11.48 -11.25 -1.41
CA HIS A 87 11.94 -12.41 -0.65
C HIS A 87 10.85 -12.97 0.27
N TYR A 88 10.21 -12.12 1.06
CA TYR A 88 9.13 -12.52 1.96
C TYR A 88 7.88 -13.00 1.22
N TRP A 89 7.56 -12.38 0.10
CA TRP A 89 6.48 -12.81 -0.78
C TRP A 89 6.68 -14.27 -1.20
N ARG A 90 7.91 -14.66 -1.59
CA ARG A 90 8.23 -16.05 -1.94
C ARG A 90 8.07 -16.99 -0.75
N LEU A 91 8.53 -16.61 0.43
CA LEU A 91 8.36 -17.44 1.64
C LEU A 91 6.89 -17.72 1.95
N VAL A 92 6.03 -16.71 1.83
CA VAL A 92 4.57 -16.86 2.03
C VAL A 92 3.96 -17.71 0.91
N LYS A 93 4.34 -17.46 -0.35
CA LYS A 93 3.84 -18.21 -1.53
C LYS A 93 4.16 -19.70 -1.44
N ASP A 94 5.37 -20.02 -1.01
CA ASP A 94 5.88 -21.38 -0.87
C ASP A 94 5.43 -22.06 0.45
N LYS A 95 4.59 -21.38 1.25
CA LYS A 95 4.09 -21.84 2.57
C LYS A 95 5.22 -22.18 3.55
N ARG A 96 6.32 -21.44 3.49
CA ARG A 96 7.48 -21.60 4.37
C ARG A 96 7.37 -20.79 5.67
N ILE A 97 6.39 -19.89 5.75
CA ILE A 97 5.98 -19.07 6.91
C ILE A 97 4.47 -18.78 6.88
#